data_AF-A0A699ZIS7-F1
#
_entry.id   AF-A0A699ZIS7-F1
#
_cell.length_a   1.000
_cell.length_b   1.000
_cell.length_c   1.000
_cell.angle_alpha   90.00
_cell.angle_beta   90.00
_cell.angle_gamma   90.00
#
_symmetry.space_group_name_H-M   'P 1'
#
loop_
_entity.id
_entity.type
_entity.pdbx_description
1 polymer ?
#
loop_
_entity_poly.entity_id
_entity_poly.type
_entity_poly.pdbx_seq_one_letter_code
_entity_poly.pdbx_strand_id
1 'polypeptide(L)' 'MKRTSDWRWAHMVCATWVPEAGYDDIQLMEPIEGIDAVPPARLALRCCLCNQAYGAPIQCSGSRSCVVSFHPM' A
#
# COMPACT_ATOMS: atom_id res chain seq x y z
N MET A 1 -1.56 8.83 -9.74
CA MET A 1 -0.72 7.67 -10.10
C MET A 1 0.69 8.18 -10.38
N LYS A 2 1.72 7.49 -9.90
CA LYS A 2 3.14 7.75 -10.20
C LYS A 2 3.83 6.45 -10.58
N ARG A 3 4.92 6.56 -11.35
CA ARG A 3 5.70 5.40 -11.77
C ARG A 3 6.44 4.80 -10.59
N THR A 4 6.48 3.48 -10.52
CA THR A 4 7.30 2.76 -9.56
C THR A 4 8.72 2.53 -10.11
N SER A 5 9.66 2.20 -9.24
CA SER A 5 11.04 1.85 -9.63
C SER A 5 11.12 0.63 -10.56
N ASP A 6 10.14 -0.27 -10.51
CA ASP A 6 10.00 -1.44 -11.38
C ASP A 6 9.16 -1.18 -12.66
N TRP A 7 8.99 0.09 -13.04
CA TRP A 7 8.28 0.53 -14.26
C TRP A 7 6.78 0.22 -14.31
N ARG A 8 6.17 -0.10 -13.16
CA ARG A 8 4.72 -0.17 -13.00
C ARG A 8 4.17 1.19 -12.54
N TRP A 9 2.90 1.20 -12.15
CA TRP A 9 2.21 2.37 -11.65
C TRP A 9 1.53 2.06 -10.33
N ALA A 10 1.60 2.99 -9.38
CA ALA A 10 0.88 2.93 -8.13
C ALA A 10 0.20 4.26 -7.81
N HIS A 11 -0.89 4.23 -7.04
CA HIS A 11 -1.48 5.45 -6.56
C HIS A 11 -0.57 6.08 -5.50
N MET A 12 -0.47 7.41 -5.51
CA MET A 12 0.31 8.16 -4.52
C MET A 12 -0.22 7.88 -3.11
N VAL A 13 -1.55 7.89 -2.93
CA VAL A 13 -2.21 7.53 -1.68
C VAL A 13 -1.84 6.12 -1.19
N CYS A 14 -1.73 5.11 -2.08
CA CYS A 14 -1.25 3.79 -1.67
C CYS A 14 0.19 3.86 -1.16
N ALA A 15 1.08 4.57 -1.85
CA ALA A 15 2.46 4.75 -1.43
C ALA A 15 2.59 5.54 -0.11
N THR A 16 1.66 6.45 0.18
CA THR A 16 1.65 7.21 1.44
C THR A 16 1.20 6.38 2.64
N TRP A 17 0.30 5.40 2.45
CA TRP A 17 -0.31 4.66 3.55
C TRP A 17 0.21 3.23 3.73
N VAL A 18 0.79 2.62 2.70
CA VAL A 18 1.46 1.32 2.82
C VAL A 18 2.84 1.56 3.45
N PRO A 19 3.13 1.04 4.65
CA PRO A 19 4.34 1.41 5.39
C PRO A 19 5.65 1.09 4.68
N GLU A 20 5.65 0.04 3.86
CA GLU A 20 6.83 -0.38 3.11
C GLU A 20 7.03 0.38 1.80
N ALA A 21 6.03 1.15 1.36
CA ALA A 21 6.11 1.95 0.14
C ALA A 21 6.46 3.42 0.47
N GLY A 22 7.04 4.11 -0.51
CA GLY A 22 7.44 5.49 -0.34
C GLY A 22 7.77 6.17 -1.67
N TYR A 23 8.51 7.27 -1.58
CA TYR A 23 8.99 8.04 -2.72
C TYR A 23 10.48 8.27 -2.56
N ASP A 24 11.24 8.07 -3.64
CA ASP A 24 12.67 8.35 -3.68
C ASP A 24 12.92 9.88 -3.60
N ASP A 25 12.23 10.69 -4.41
CA ASP A 25 12.16 12.14 -4.26
C ASP A 25 10.84 12.55 -3.60
N ILE A 26 10.90 13.04 -2.35
CA ILE A 26 9.73 13.51 -1.60
C ILE A 26 9.14 14.83 -2.11
N GLN A 27 9.92 15.66 -2.81
CA GLN A 27 9.45 16.92 -3.38
C GLN A 27 8.65 16.66 -4.66
N LEU A 28 9.16 15.75 -5.51
CA LEU A 28 8.51 15.36 -6.76
C LEU A 28 7.49 14.22 -6.56
N MET A 29 7.53 13.55 -5.40
CA MET A 29 6.76 12.33 -5.09
C MET A 29 6.96 11.25 -6.15
N GLU A 30 8.21 11.02 -6.58
CA GLU A 30 8.55 10.00 -7.57
C GLU A 30 10.02 9.60 -7.56
N PRO A 31 10.38 8.43 -8.13
CA PRO A 31 9.49 7.28 -8.35
C PRO A 31 8.95 6.73 -7.03
N ILE A 32 7.85 5.97 -7.11
CA ILE A 32 7.39 5.17 -5.98
C ILE A 32 8.34 3.98 -5.80
N GLU A 33 8.79 3.76 -4.58
CA GLU A 33 9.70 2.66 -4.24
C GLU A 33 9.16 1.80 -3.09
N GLY A 34 9.88 0.72 -2.76
CA GLY A 34 9.54 -0.16 -1.63
C GLY A 34 8.40 -1.15 -1.88
N ILE A 35 7.84 -1.20 -3.10
CA ILE A 35 6.76 -2.13 -3.47
C ILE A 35 7.14 -3.59 -3.26
N ASP A 36 8.38 -3.97 -3.57
CA ASP A 36 8.88 -5.35 -3.39
C ASP A 36 9.15 -5.72 -1.92
N ALA A 37 9.22 -4.73 -1.03
CA ALA A 37 9.38 -4.96 0.41
C ALA A 37 8.05 -5.24 1.12
N VAL A 38 6.91 -5.10 0.43
CA VAL A 38 5.59 -5.37 1.01
C VAL A 38 5.47 -6.86 1.40
N PRO A 39 5.19 -7.18 2.69
CA PRO A 39 5.14 -8.57 3.13
C PRO A 39 4.02 -9.36 2.44
N PRO A 40 4.25 -10.64 2.06
CA PRO A 40 3.20 -11.49 1.48
C PRO A 40 1.94 -11.61 2.35
N ALA A 41 2.11 -11.55 3.67
CA ALA A 41 0.99 -11.54 4.62
C ALA A 41 0.05 -10.34 4.41
N ARG A 42 0.59 -9.16 4.05
CA ARG A 42 -0.21 -7.98 3.72
C ARG A 42 -0.98 -8.20 2.42
N LEU A 43 -0.32 -8.75 1.41
CA LEU A 43 -0.93 -9.03 0.10
C LEU A 43 -2.08 -10.06 0.17
N ALA A 44 -2.05 -10.92 1.19
CA ALA A 44 -3.09 -11.92 1.46
C ALA A 44 -4.30 -11.37 2.25
N LEU A 45 -4.24 -10.13 2.77
CA LEU A 45 -5.36 -9.54 3.50
C LEU A 45 -6.57 -9.32 2.57
N ARG A 46 -7.78 -9.47 3.13
CA ARG A 46 -9.03 -9.24 2.40
C ARG A 46 -9.58 -7.86 2.73
N CYS A 47 -9.75 -7.01 1.72
CA CYS A 47 -10.34 -5.69 1.90
C CYS A 47 -11.82 -5.82 2.27
N CYS A 48 -12.25 -5.20 3.36
CA CYS A 48 -13.64 -5.24 3.83
C CYS A 48 -14.61 -4.44 2.95
N LEU A 49 -14.10 -3.52 2.11
CA LEU A 49 -14.91 -2.67 1.24
C LEU A 49 -15.20 -3.33 -0.11
N CYS A 50 -14.18 -3.90 -0.76
CA CYS A 50 -14.32 -4.51 -2.09
C CYS A 50 -14.37 -6.05 -2.05
N ASN A 51 -14.14 -6.66 -0.88
CA ASN A 51 -14.16 -8.10 -0.64
C ASN A 51 -13.10 -8.91 -1.43
N GLN A 52 -12.00 -8.26 -1.84
CA GLN A 52 -10.92 -8.86 -2.63
C GLN A 52 -9.63 -9.04 -1.81
N ALA A 53 -8.83 -10.05 -2.16
CA ALA A 53 -7.52 -10.35 -1.57
C ALA A 53 -6.40 -10.16 -2.61
N TYR A 54 -6.23 -8.91 -3.07
CA TYR A 54 -5.14 -8.48 -3.96
C TYR A 54 -4.61 -7.11 -3.52
N GLY A 55 -3.48 -6.70 -4.08
CA GLY A 55 -2.87 -5.40 -3.79
C GLY A 55 -2.29 -5.36 -2.38
N ALA A 56 -2.18 -4.16 -1.79
CA ALA A 56 -1.62 -3.96 -0.46
C ALA A 56 -2.63 -3.27 0.47
N PRO A 57 -3.60 -4.01 1.06
CA PRO A 57 -4.47 -3.47 2.09
C PRO A 57 -3.70 -3.01 3.34
N ILE A 58 -4.21 -1.97 3.99
CA ILE A 58 -3.77 -1.53 5.31
C ILE A 58 -4.76 -2.01 6.37
N GLN A 59 -4.31 -2.08 7.62
CA GLN A 59 -5.15 -2.47 8.76
C GLN A 59 -5.50 -1.27 9.62
N CYS A 60 -6.66 -1.33 10.26
CA CYS A 60 -7.13 -0.30 11.18
C CYS A 60 -6.12 -0.06 12.31
N SER A 61 -5.78 1.20 12.57
CA SER A 61 -4.84 1.62 13.62
C SER A 61 -5.50 1.81 15.00
N GLY A 62 -6.84 1.68 15.10
CA GLY A 62 -7.58 2.02 16.32
C GLY A 62 -7.28 1.13 17.52
N SER A 63 -7.12 -0.18 17.32
CA SER A 63 -6.71 -1.11 18.39
C SER A 63 -5.82 -2.22 17.82
N ARG A 64 -4.90 -2.75 18.65
CA ARG A 64 -4.03 -3.87 18.24
C ARG A 64 -4.80 -5.17 17.95
N SER A 65 -6.03 -5.30 18.44
CA SER A 65 -6.89 -6.45 18.19
C SER A 65 -7.79 -6.28 16.96
N CYS A 66 -7.85 -5.08 16.36
CA CYS A 66 -8.65 -4.85 15.17
C CYS A 66 -7.96 -5.46 13.96
N VAL A 67 -8.61 -6.44 13.34
CA VAL A 67 -8.10 -7.12 12.14
C VAL A 67 -8.73 -6.60 10.84
N VAL A 68 -9.54 -5.54 10.92
CA VAL A 68 -10.18 -4.95 9.73
C VAL A 68 -9.11 -4.39 8.80
N SER A 69 -9.14 -4.84 7.55
CA SER A 69 -8.27 -4.39 6.47
C SER A 69 -9.04 -3.76 5.33
N PHE A 70 -8.47 -2.75 4.68
CA PHE A 70 -9.04 -2.06 3.53
C PHE A 70 -7.95 -1.52 2.60
N HIS A 71 -8.26 -1.35 1.32
CA HIS A 71 -7.37 -0.67 0.39
C HIS A 71 -7.36 0.83 0.68
N PRO A 72 -6.20 1.49 0.70
CA PRO A 72 -6.14 2.94 0.54
C PRO A 72 -6.69 3.28 -0.85
N MET A 73 -7.79 4.03 -0.91
CA MET A 73 -8.40 4.47 -2.18
C MET A 73 -7.48 5.42 -2.93
#